data_AF-A0A845GIW7-F1
#
_entry.id   AF-A0A845GIW7-F1
#
_cell.length_a   1.000
_cell.length_b   1.000
_cell.length_c   1.000
_cell.angle_alpha   90.00
_cell.angle_beta   90.00
_cell.angle_gamma   90.00
#
_symmetry.space_group_name_H-M   'P 1'
#
loop_
_entity.id
_entity.type
_entity.pdbx_description
1 polymer ?
#
loop_
_entity_poly.entity_id
_entity_poly.type
_entity_poly.pdbx_seq_one_letter_code
_entity_poly.pdbx_strand_id
1 'polypeptide(L)' 'MFIDYAGQTIGVIEDGSGEVRQAQVFVVVLRASNYTYLEATWSQQLPDWIGGHLRALEFFGGCTEL' A
#
# COMPACT_ATOMS: atom_id res chain seq x y z
N MET A 1 -5.67 -0.06 -13.26
CA MET A 1 -4.89 -0.09 -12.00
C MET A 1 -4.66 -1.54 -11.63
N PHE A 2 -3.45 -1.92 -11.23
CA PHE A 2 -3.11 -3.26 -10.73
C PHE A 2 -2.67 -3.14 -9.28
N ILE A 3 -3.14 -4.05 -8.41
CA ILE A 3 -2.92 -4.01 -6.96
C ILE A 3 -2.47 -5.37 -6.47
N ASP A 4 -1.48 -5.40 -5.60
CA ASP A 4 -1.05 -6.59 -4.87
C ASP A 4 -0.30 -6.23 -3.56
N TYR A 5 0.00 -7.23 -2.74
CA TYR A 5 1.01 -7.16 -1.70
C TYR A 5 2.34 -7.72 -2.20
N ALA A 6 3.46 -7.06 -1.90
CA ALA A 6 4.78 -7.41 -2.44
C ALA A 6 5.35 -8.79 -2.00
N GLY A 7 4.62 -9.58 -1.21
CA GLY A 7 5.06 -10.85 -0.62
C GLY A 7 6.16 -10.71 0.45
N GLN A 8 7.10 -9.79 0.24
CA GLN A 8 8.11 -9.37 1.21
C GLN A 8 7.52 -8.38 2.21
N THR A 9 7.90 -8.52 3.48
CA THR A 9 7.58 -7.58 4.54
C THR A 9 8.75 -6.64 4.82
N ILE A 10 8.44 -5.47 5.37
CA ILE A 10 9.44 -4.48 5.82
C ILE A 10 9.36 -4.32 7.34
N GLY A 11 10.51 -4.09 7.98
CA GLY A 11 10.55 -3.76 9.39
C GLY A 11 10.23 -2.27 9.63
N VAL A 12 9.27 -1.99 10.49
CA VAL A 12 8.98 -0.66 11.04
C VAL A 12 9.47 -0.64 12.47
N ILE A 13 10.33 0.33 12.80
CA ILE A 13 10.86 0.52 14.15
C ILE A 13 9.86 1.39 14.92
N GLU A 14 9.36 0.88 16.04
CA GLU A 14 8.52 1.66 16.94
C GLU A 14 9.34 2.70 17.68
N ASP A 15 8.82 3.94 17.68
CA ASP A 15 9.45 5.02 18.40
C ASP A 15 9.41 4.77 19.92
N GLY A 16 10.50 5.09 20.60
CA GLY A 16 10.69 4.87 22.04
C GLY A 16 11.15 3.45 22.42
N SER A 17 10.44 2.39 22.01
CA SER A 17 10.78 1.01 22.40
C SER A 17 11.96 0.44 21.60
N GLY A 18 12.11 0.88 20.34
CA GLY A 18 13.06 0.31 19.39
C GLY A 18 12.66 -1.08 18.87
N GLU A 19 11.46 -1.56 19.22
CA GLU A 19 10.95 -2.83 18.73
C GLU A 19 10.70 -2.77 17.22
N VAL A 20 10.98 -3.88 16.53
CA VAL A 20 10.76 -3.98 15.07
C VAL A 20 9.48 -4.77 14.81
N ARG A 21 8.49 -4.09 14.25
CA ARG A 21 7.25 -4.72 13.79
C ARG A 21 7.27 -4.89 12.27
N GLN A 22 6.92 -6.08 11.80
CA GLN A 22 6.83 -6.35 10.35
C GLN A 22 5.53 -5.79 9.77
N ALA A 23 5.65 -5.05 8.68
CA ALA A 23 4.56 -4.50 7.89
C ALA A 23 4.54 -5.08 6.47
N GLN A 24 3.34 -5.17 5.90
CA GLN A 24 3.09 -5.59 4.53
C GLN A 24 3.25 -4.39 3.60
N VAL A 25 3.77 -4.61 2.39
CA VAL A 25 3.89 -3.54 1.38
C VAL A 25 2.75 -3.66 0.39
N PHE A 26 1.76 -2.77 0.50
CA PHE A 26 0.66 -2.64 -0.45
C PHE A 26 1.13 -1.86 -1.67
N VAL A 27 0.92 -2.42 -2.86
CA VAL A 27 1.46 -1.90 -4.13
C VAL A 27 0.32 -1.63 -5.09
N VAL A 28 0.33 -0.45 -5.71
CA VAL A 28 -0.61 -0.08 -6.77
C VAL A 28 0.13 0.54 -7.95
N VAL A 29 -0.15 0.06 -9.16
CA VAL A 29 0.52 0.52 -10.39
C VAL A 29 -0.49 0.86 -11.49
N LEU A 30 -0.30 2.01 -12.15
CA LEU A 30 -0.94 2.34 -13.42
C LEU A 30 -0.12 1.74 -14.58
N ARG A 31 -0.64 0.68 -15.19
CA ARG A 31 0.09 -0.14 -16.18
C ARG A 31 0.63 0.62 -17.39
N ALA A 32 -0.02 1.71 -17.81
CA ALA A 32 0.44 2.46 -18.98
C ALA A 32 1.73 3.25 -18.72
N SER A 33 1.97 3.67 -17.48
CA SER A 33 3.06 4.58 -17.13
C SER A 33 4.03 4.02 -16.08
N ASN A 34 3.71 2.86 -15.48
CA ASN A 34 4.34 2.38 -14.25
C ASN A 34 4.28 3.39 -13.09
N TYR A 35 3.32 4.33 -13.14
CA TYR A 35 3.14 5.27 -12.05
C TYR A 35 2.64 4.50 -10.83
N THR A 36 3.43 4.54 -9.76
CA THR A 36 3.37 3.58 -8.66
C THR A 36 3.07 4.28 -7.34
N TYR A 37 2.14 3.71 -6.59
CA TYR A 37 1.84 4.04 -5.21
C TYR A 37 2.22 2.86 -4.32
N LEU A 38 2.84 3.15 -3.17
CA LEU A 38 3.26 2.17 -2.18
C LEU A 38 2.85 2.66 -0.79
N GLU A 39 2.41 1.75 0.05
CA GLU A 39 2.22 2.03 1.48
C GLU A 39 2.54 0.81 2.33
N ALA A 40 2.91 1.06 3.59
CA ALA A 40 3.07 0.03 4.59
C ALA A 40 1.74 -0.16 5.34
N THR A 41 1.25 -1.40 5.41
CA THR A 41 0.06 -1.77 6.19
C THR A 41 0.41 -2.83 7.22
N TRP A 42 -0.34 -2.91 8.30
CA TRP A 42 -0.05 -3.86 9.37
C TRP A 42 -0.51 -5.29 9.06
N SER A 43 -1.45 -5.45 8.13
CA SER A 43 -1.96 -6.75 7.71
C SER A 43 -2.38 -6.74 6.24
N GLN A 44 -2.65 -7.93 5.71
CA GLN A 44 -3.30 -8.10 4.40
C GLN A 44 -4.82 -8.26 4.52
N GLN A 45 -5.39 -7.98 5.69
CA GLN A 45 -6.82 -8.18 5.93
C GLN A 45 -7.66 -7.15 5.19
N LEU A 46 -8.95 -7.47 5.03
CA LEU A 46 -9.90 -6.68 4.27
C LEU A 46 -9.94 -5.18 4.65
N PRO A 47 -9.85 -4.78 5.94
CA PRO A 47 -9.85 -3.36 6.29
C PRO A 47 -8.64 -2.60 5.71
N ASP A 48 -7.44 -3.18 5.82
CA ASP A 48 -6.21 -2.60 5.28
C ASP A 48 -6.23 -2.60 3.76
N TRP A 49 -6.73 -3.69 3.14
CA TRP A 49 -6.91 -3.80 1.70
C TRP A 49 -7.82 -2.70 1.15
N ILE A 50 -9.02 -2.52 1.72
CA ILE A 50 -9.97 -1.48 1.29
C ILE A 50 -9.37 -0.09 1.52
N GLY A 51 -8.77 0.14 2.69
CA GLY A 51 -8.14 1.42 3.02
C GLY A 51 -7.05 1.81 2.02
N GLY A 52 -6.22 0.85 1.61
CA GLY A 52 -5.16 1.08 0.62
C GLY A 52 -5.70 1.45 -0.76
N HIS A 53 -6.84 0.89 -1.18
CA HIS A 53 -7.49 1.29 -2.42
C HIS A 53 -7.95 2.75 -2.37
N LEU A 54 -8.57 3.17 -1.25
CA LEU A 54 -9.05 4.53 -1.10
C LEU A 54 -7.90 5.54 -1.16
N ARG A 55 -6.81 5.29 -0.42
CA ARG A 55 -5.63 6.18 -0.42
C ARG A 55 -4.90 6.18 -1.76
N ALA A 56 -4.79 5.03 -2.43
CA ALA A 56 -4.21 4.97 -3.77
C ALA A 56 -5.04 5.74 -4.79
N LEU A 57 -6.38 5.61 -4.77
CA LEU A 57 -7.26 6.38 -5.64
C LEU A 57 -7.15 7.88 -5.35
N GLU A 58 -7.15 8.29 -4.09
CA GLU A 58 -6.93 9.69 -3.71
C GLU A 58 -5.59 10.22 -4.24
N PHE A 59 -4.51 9.45 -4.07
CA PHE A 59 -3.19 9.78 -4.60
C PHE A 59 -3.17 9.96 -6.13
N PHE A 60 -3.89 9.10 -6.87
CA PHE A 60 -3.98 9.21 -8.33
C PHE A 60 -4.99 10.26 -8.82
N GLY A 61 -5.74 10.90 -7.92
CA GLY A 61 -6.79 11.86 -8.28
C GLY A 61 -8.10 11.22 -8.72
N GLY A 62 -8.36 9.97 -8.31
CA GLY A 62 -9.58 9.22 -8.57
C GLY A 62 -9.39 8.11 -9.62
N CYS A 63 -10.42 7.90 -10.44
CA CYS A 63 -10.41 6.97 -11.56
C CYS A 63 -10.34 7.76 -12.88
N THR A 64 -9.74 7.18 -13.91
CA THR A 64 -9.84 7.72 -15.27
C THR A 64 -11.30 7.78 -15.72
N GLU A 65 -11.68 8.83 -16.44
CA GLU A 65 -12.98 8.87 -17.13
C GLU A 65 -13.08 7.74 -18.17
N LEU A 66 -14.29 7.23 -18.37
CA LEU A 66 -14.62 6.11 -19.28
C LEU A 66 -14.69 6.54 -20.74
#